data_AF-A0A8C8MBM3-F1
#
_entry.id   AF-A0A8C8MBM3-F1
#
_cell.length_a   1.000
_cell.length_b   1.000
_cell.length_c   1.000
_cell.angle_alpha   90.00
_cell.angle_beta   90.00
_cell.angle_gamma   90.00
#
_symmetry.space_group_name_H-M   'P 1'
#
loop_
_entity.id
_entity.type
_entity.pdbx_description
1 polymer ?
#
loop_
_entity_poly.entity_id
_entity_poly.type
_entity_poly.pdbx_seq_one_letter_code
_entity_poly.pdbx_strand_id
1 'polypeptide(L)'
;MHMPRMVDTKHVFQVSGIKNLQKKGKLLHGIVQLGGKYIGGSVYKDGTTHLIVTRELPSEKFMAACAGGKWIVTPEYIFDSVKNGSWLPEGPYELDIVSKGGVPGTSNPVKVWRERVTSRAMAGAFEGWRVLLMVNEPTRRDMLRRILKAGKANVYSYPPPSHADVTHVLTKHVAEHVKAHNAPCYSIEHMALHLFGEDVCSDMGLTWTEGQPEETQEANDALSTDFSELESEARDYISQIGERKRLPDILSYYAPGPYAQTAVANFSNVQSLTECGLFTQALEELQLYLLPGQLPPAPFLQPLMRHALHGDAKPFFLSEFRTVLHSILRNNPPWGSPASGTFFMKVLQCPQCRKGVWPLLETSLRFCMGSKPCHSLPSPASPELLRFHGDLQAFMLELFKCDMHSASKGEAGDLRSSVLYRVFWSLWEHSTLASKAVQQIAQLLVQASLWERSVSEGQERDCERDRRQTLVLTLQDTLGVVVDYWWQEYSRLNRSLVDKGLEDLAQHIAILCQDLPPDVLQTFVPGMVPTRLRMVTADAIFRNVCCRNGIIIGAEPISLRKIVSSYLPALGRLCAVRTGGSRVPRADSGGPGTEPTSYSWSTQGTDTGRDTPPQSLQEEPG
;
A
#
# COMPACT_ATOMS: atom_id res chain seq x y z
N MET A 1 20.05 -25.53 40.33
CA MET A 1 19.45 -26.45 39.33
C MET A 1 18.11 -25.90 38.92
N HIS A 2 18.01 -25.26 37.75
CA HIS A 2 16.74 -24.86 37.16
C HIS A 2 16.22 -26.05 36.34
N MET A 3 15.16 -26.70 36.80
CA MET A 3 14.47 -27.73 36.03
C MET A 3 13.86 -27.08 34.77
N PRO A 4 14.11 -27.59 33.55
CA PRO A 4 13.43 -27.09 32.37
C PRO A 4 11.93 -27.41 32.49
N ARG A 5 11.09 -26.36 32.41
CA ARG A 5 9.63 -26.51 32.33
C ARG A 5 9.28 -27.45 31.18
N MET A 6 8.65 -28.60 31.49
CA MET A 6 8.07 -29.49 30.50
C MET A 6 7.11 -28.68 29.62
N VAL A 7 7.35 -28.71 28.31
CA VAL A 7 6.51 -28.03 27.31
C VAL A 7 5.16 -28.73 27.29
N ASP A 8 4.11 -28.03 27.69
CA ASP A 8 2.74 -28.54 27.66
C ASP A 8 2.32 -28.83 26.21
N THR A 9 2.10 -30.10 25.88
CA THR A 9 1.65 -30.54 24.55
C THR A 9 0.16 -30.30 24.32
N LYS A 10 -0.58 -29.83 25.34
CA LYS A 10 -2.02 -29.61 25.29
C LYS A 10 -2.40 -28.28 24.64
N HIS A 11 -1.57 -27.25 24.77
CA HIS A 11 -1.88 -25.87 24.33
C HIS A 11 -0.95 -25.40 23.21
N VAL A 12 -1.18 -25.92 22.01
CA VAL A 12 -0.46 -25.57 20.78
C VAL A 12 -1.36 -24.78 19.82
N PHE A 13 -0.99 -23.52 19.55
CA PHE A 13 -1.82 -22.54 18.86
C PHE A 13 -1.35 -22.24 17.43
N GLN A 14 -2.31 -22.12 16.53
CA GLN A 14 -2.20 -21.33 15.31
C GLN A 14 -3.20 -20.18 15.36
N VAL A 15 -2.96 -19.16 14.52
CA VAL A 15 -3.80 -17.97 14.41
C VAL A 15 -4.19 -17.78 12.95
N SER A 16 -5.47 -17.44 12.71
CA SER A 16 -5.99 -17.04 11.40
C SER A 16 -6.74 -15.71 11.50
N GLY A 17 -6.69 -14.90 10.44
CA GLY A 17 -7.48 -13.66 10.34
C GLY A 17 -7.03 -12.45 11.18
N ILE A 18 -6.01 -12.55 12.04
CA ILE A 18 -5.54 -11.42 12.87
C ILE A 18 -4.57 -10.52 12.07
N LYS A 19 -5.11 -9.41 11.51
CA LYS A 19 -4.34 -8.42 10.73
C LYS A 19 -3.64 -7.34 11.56
N ASN A 20 -4.15 -7.04 12.76
CA ASN A 20 -3.54 -6.04 13.65
C ASN A 20 -2.29 -6.64 14.32
N LEU A 21 -1.10 -6.13 13.95
CA LEU A 21 0.18 -6.61 14.47
C LEU A 21 0.33 -6.42 15.99
N GLN A 22 -0.21 -5.35 16.55
CA GLN A 22 -0.21 -5.10 18.00
C GLN A 22 -1.09 -6.11 18.73
N LYS A 23 -2.32 -6.36 18.25
CA LYS A 23 -3.22 -7.39 18.81
C LYS A 23 -2.60 -8.78 18.69
N LYS A 24 -1.99 -9.09 17.54
CA LYS A 24 -1.27 -10.36 17.33
C LYS A 24 -0.10 -10.49 18.29
N GLY A 25 0.73 -9.45 18.45
CA GLY A 25 1.85 -9.42 19.39
C GLY A 25 1.41 -9.70 20.83
N LYS A 26 0.36 -9.01 21.30
CA LYS A 26 -0.23 -9.26 22.63
C LYS A 26 -0.75 -10.69 22.80
N LEU A 27 -1.40 -11.23 21.78
CA LEU A 27 -1.92 -12.60 21.80
C LEU A 27 -0.81 -13.64 21.85
N LEU A 28 0.24 -13.47 21.03
CA LEU A 28 1.40 -14.35 21.04
C LEU A 28 2.16 -14.27 22.36
N HIS A 29 2.32 -13.07 22.92
CA HIS A 29 2.91 -12.87 24.23
C HIS A 29 2.09 -13.58 25.32
N GLY A 30 0.76 -13.42 25.31
CA GLY A 30 -0.14 -14.09 26.25
C GLY A 30 -0.06 -15.61 26.18
N ILE A 31 0.01 -16.19 24.98
CA ILE A 31 0.20 -17.64 24.79
C ILE A 31 1.49 -18.11 25.46
N VAL A 32 2.61 -17.41 25.22
CA VAL A 32 3.91 -17.77 25.82
C VAL A 32 3.90 -17.58 27.33
N GLN A 33 3.29 -16.50 27.83
CA GLN A 33 3.17 -16.19 29.25
C GLN A 33 2.46 -17.30 30.02
N LEU A 34 1.40 -17.87 29.45
CA LEU A 34 0.63 -18.98 30.02
C LEU A 34 1.27 -20.36 29.79
N GLY A 35 2.45 -20.42 29.16
CA GLY A 35 3.19 -21.66 28.91
C GLY A 35 2.74 -22.44 27.67
N GLY A 36 1.93 -21.84 26.79
CA GLY A 36 1.50 -22.42 25.53
C GLY A 36 2.51 -22.22 24.41
N LYS A 37 2.34 -22.97 23.31
CA LYS A 37 3.24 -22.95 22.15
C LYS A 37 2.55 -22.38 20.92
N TYR A 38 3.12 -21.34 20.31
CA TYR A 38 2.70 -20.87 18.98
C TYR A 38 3.55 -21.51 17.87
N ILE A 39 2.92 -22.18 16.89
CA ILE A 39 3.64 -22.88 15.82
C ILE A 39 3.66 -22.16 14.46
N GLY A 40 3.03 -20.98 14.35
CA GLY A 40 3.19 -20.06 13.20
C GLY A 40 2.88 -20.64 11.82
N GLY A 41 3.33 -19.92 10.77
CA GLY A 41 3.23 -20.32 9.35
C GLY A 41 1.98 -19.82 8.61
N SER A 42 2.04 -19.82 7.27
CA SER A 42 0.92 -19.51 6.38
C SER A 42 -0.04 -20.69 6.20
N VAL A 43 0.47 -21.93 6.26
CA VAL A 43 -0.28 -23.19 6.10
C VAL A 43 -0.72 -23.79 7.44
N TYR A 44 -1.68 -24.71 7.39
CA TYR A 44 -2.11 -25.51 8.54
C TYR A 44 -1.00 -26.48 8.97
N LYS A 45 -0.88 -26.71 10.28
CA LYS A 45 0.03 -27.69 10.88
C LYS A 45 -0.74 -28.66 11.76
N ASP A 46 -0.57 -29.96 11.53
CA ASP A 46 -1.36 -31.01 12.22
C ASP A 46 -1.19 -31.02 13.75
N GLY A 47 -0.03 -30.57 14.25
CA GLY A 47 0.22 -30.39 15.69
C GLY A 47 -0.58 -29.25 16.34
N THR A 48 -1.50 -28.61 15.63
CA THR A 48 -2.39 -27.58 16.18
C THR A 48 -3.47 -28.22 17.05
N THR A 49 -3.65 -27.66 18.25
CA THR A 49 -4.74 -28.03 19.18
C THR A 49 -5.81 -26.93 19.23
N HIS A 50 -5.39 -25.68 19.07
CA HIS A 50 -6.23 -24.49 19.14
C HIS A 50 -5.97 -23.58 17.95
N LEU A 51 -7.05 -23.14 17.29
CA LEU A 51 -7.02 -22.10 16.27
C LEU A 51 -7.70 -20.86 16.81
N ILE A 52 -6.94 -19.77 16.93
CA ILE A 52 -7.52 -18.46 17.27
C ILE A 52 -8.01 -17.78 16.00
N VAL A 53 -9.28 -17.38 15.99
CA VAL A 53 -9.92 -16.66 14.90
C VAL A 53 -10.69 -15.45 15.40
N THR A 54 -10.65 -14.34 14.67
CA THR A 54 -11.41 -13.12 15.02
C THR A 54 -12.82 -13.08 14.42
N ARG A 55 -13.05 -13.88 13.38
CA ARG A 55 -14.31 -14.01 12.65
C ARG A 55 -14.27 -15.31 11.84
N GLU A 56 -15.42 -15.77 11.38
CA GLU A 56 -15.55 -16.86 10.41
C GLU A 56 -14.81 -16.50 9.12
N LEU A 57 -13.82 -17.30 8.76
CA LEU A 57 -13.03 -17.13 7.54
C LEU A 57 -12.78 -18.50 6.91
N PRO A 58 -13.13 -18.71 5.62
CA PRO A 58 -12.86 -19.93 4.83
C PRO A 58 -11.38 -20.31 4.62
N SER A 59 -10.48 -19.96 5.53
CA SER A 59 -9.05 -20.21 5.37
C SER A 59 -8.72 -21.70 5.47
N GLU A 60 -7.61 -22.13 4.83
CA GLU A 60 -7.06 -23.50 4.95
C GLU A 60 -7.01 -23.96 6.42
N LYS A 61 -6.52 -23.08 7.31
CA LYS A 61 -6.41 -23.37 8.75
C LYS A 61 -7.76 -23.59 9.41
N PHE A 62 -8.77 -22.82 9.02
CA PHE A 62 -10.11 -22.93 9.58
C PHE A 62 -10.77 -24.24 9.16
N MET A 63 -10.76 -24.56 7.86
CA MET A 63 -11.33 -25.81 7.36
C MET A 63 -10.60 -27.03 7.93
N ALA A 64 -9.26 -26.99 7.97
CA ALA A 64 -8.47 -28.08 8.54
C ALA A 64 -8.67 -28.25 10.05
N ALA A 65 -8.79 -27.14 10.80
CA ALA A 65 -9.08 -27.19 12.23
C ALA A 65 -10.48 -27.74 12.51
N CYS A 66 -11.49 -27.34 11.72
CA CYS A 66 -12.85 -27.87 11.81
C CYS A 66 -12.86 -29.37 11.50
N ALA A 67 -12.30 -29.77 10.36
CA ALA A 67 -12.22 -31.17 9.94
C ALA A 67 -11.47 -32.06 10.94
N GLY A 68 -10.43 -31.52 11.58
CA GLY A 68 -9.66 -32.20 12.61
C GLY A 68 -10.24 -32.10 14.03
N GLY A 69 -11.41 -31.49 14.21
CA GLY A 69 -12.09 -31.33 15.50
C GLY A 69 -11.28 -30.56 16.54
N LYS A 70 -10.55 -29.52 16.12
CA LYS A 70 -9.73 -28.68 17.01
C LYS A 70 -10.57 -27.63 17.71
N TRP A 71 -10.07 -27.08 18.82
CA TRP A 71 -10.67 -25.90 19.44
C TRP A 71 -10.53 -24.71 18.50
N ILE A 72 -11.65 -24.13 18.07
CA ILE A 72 -11.66 -22.87 17.32
C ILE A 72 -12.27 -21.82 18.23
N VAL A 73 -11.44 -20.93 18.75
CA VAL A 73 -11.82 -19.99 19.82
C VAL A 73 -11.48 -18.55 19.44
N THR A 74 -12.15 -17.60 20.10
CA THR A 74 -11.90 -16.17 19.90
C THR A 74 -10.65 -15.69 20.68
N PRO A 75 -10.07 -14.52 20.35
CA PRO A 75 -8.90 -13.99 21.05
C PRO A 75 -9.09 -13.79 22.56
N GLU A 76 -10.33 -13.59 22.99
CA GLU A 76 -10.71 -13.35 24.38
C GLU A 76 -10.33 -14.53 25.28
N TYR A 77 -10.31 -15.77 24.76
CA TYR A 77 -9.80 -16.94 25.46
C TYR A 77 -8.39 -16.72 26.04
N ILE A 78 -7.49 -16.13 25.22
CA ILE A 78 -6.11 -15.87 25.63
C ILE A 78 -6.08 -14.71 26.63
N PHE A 79 -6.77 -13.61 26.33
CA PHE A 79 -6.69 -12.41 27.17
C PHE A 79 -7.28 -12.63 28.56
N ASP A 80 -8.40 -13.34 28.66
CA ASP A 80 -9.03 -13.64 29.93
C ASP A 80 -8.23 -14.69 30.71
N SER A 81 -7.65 -15.69 30.03
CA SER A 81 -6.73 -16.64 30.68
C SER A 81 -5.48 -15.94 31.23
N VAL A 82 -4.92 -14.95 30.51
CA VAL A 82 -3.79 -14.14 31.00
C VAL A 82 -4.20 -13.35 32.24
N LYS A 83 -5.39 -12.73 32.21
CA LYS A 83 -5.93 -11.97 33.35
C LYS A 83 -6.19 -12.87 34.56
N ASN A 84 -6.63 -14.11 34.36
CA ASN A 84 -6.84 -15.10 35.41
C ASN A 84 -5.54 -15.73 35.92
N GLY A 85 -4.44 -15.61 35.16
CA GLY A 85 -3.14 -16.21 35.48
C GLY A 85 -3.03 -17.70 35.16
N SER A 86 -4.05 -18.30 34.54
CA SER A 86 -4.08 -19.70 34.10
C SER A 86 -5.04 -19.90 32.93
N TRP A 87 -4.88 -20.99 32.18
CA TRP A 87 -5.82 -21.38 31.12
C TRP A 87 -7.25 -21.53 31.67
N LEU A 88 -8.19 -20.80 31.09
CA LEU A 88 -9.62 -20.96 31.35
C LEU A 88 -10.20 -22.12 30.51
N PRO A 89 -11.45 -22.56 30.78
CA PRO A 89 -12.15 -23.49 29.90
C PRO A 89 -12.42 -22.87 28.51
N GLU A 90 -12.26 -23.66 27.45
CA GLU A 90 -12.37 -23.20 26.06
C GLU A 90 -13.83 -22.94 25.62
N GLY A 91 -14.78 -23.71 26.16
CA GLY A 91 -16.18 -23.74 25.72
C GLY A 91 -16.88 -22.37 25.60
N PRO A 92 -16.77 -21.46 26.58
CA PRO A 92 -17.37 -20.11 26.51
C PRO A 92 -16.80 -19.22 25.39
N TYR A 93 -15.64 -19.58 24.84
CA TYR A 93 -14.92 -18.82 23.82
C TYR A 93 -14.94 -19.51 22.46
N GLU A 94 -15.58 -20.68 22.35
CA GLU A 94 -15.70 -21.42 21.11
C GLU A 94 -16.51 -20.62 20.09
N LEU A 95 -16.01 -20.56 18.84
CA LEU A 95 -16.64 -19.79 17.79
C LEU A 95 -18.03 -20.38 17.45
N ASP A 96 -19.05 -19.54 17.53
CA ASP A 96 -20.40 -19.84 17.07
C ASP A 96 -20.64 -19.25 15.70
N ILE A 97 -20.87 -20.12 14.72
CA ILE A 97 -21.02 -19.80 13.30
C ILE A 97 -22.48 -19.81 12.83
N VAL A 98 -23.43 -19.97 13.76
CA VAL A 98 -24.88 -20.10 13.45
C VAL A 98 -25.71 -19.02 14.15
N SER A 99 -25.23 -18.52 15.29
CA SER A 99 -25.99 -17.57 16.15
C SER A 99 -26.13 -16.13 15.62
N LYS A 100 -25.58 -15.79 14.44
CA LYS A 100 -25.81 -14.47 13.81
C LYS A 100 -27.00 -14.51 12.85
N GLY A 101 -28.20 -14.66 13.40
CA GLY A 101 -29.47 -14.52 12.65
C GLY A 101 -30.24 -15.82 12.39
N GLY A 102 -29.75 -16.97 12.87
CA GLY A 102 -30.39 -18.28 12.67
C GLY A 102 -31.49 -18.64 13.68
N VAL A 103 -32.38 -19.54 13.25
CA VAL A 103 -33.49 -20.13 14.02
C VAL A 103 -32.95 -20.84 15.29
N PRO A 104 -33.62 -20.73 16.45
CA PRO A 104 -33.23 -21.46 17.66
C PRO A 104 -33.25 -22.99 17.43
N GLY A 105 -32.11 -23.66 17.64
CA GLY A 105 -32.00 -25.13 17.59
C GLY A 105 -31.00 -25.69 16.57
N THR A 106 -30.42 -24.86 15.70
CA THR A 106 -29.42 -25.32 14.73
C THR A 106 -28.07 -25.59 15.41
N SER A 107 -27.52 -26.79 15.19
CA SER A 107 -26.28 -27.24 15.83
C SER A 107 -25.05 -26.59 15.19
N ASN A 108 -24.19 -25.95 15.98
CA ASN A 108 -22.94 -25.35 15.50
C ASN A 108 -21.98 -26.44 14.95
N PRO A 109 -21.69 -26.47 13.64
CA PRO A 109 -20.85 -27.50 13.02
C PRO A 109 -19.45 -27.62 13.64
N VAL A 110 -18.82 -26.49 14.01
CA VAL A 110 -17.48 -26.45 14.63
C VAL A 110 -17.49 -27.25 15.92
N LYS A 111 -18.50 -27.01 16.76
CA LYS A 111 -18.70 -27.69 18.03
C LYS A 111 -19.01 -29.18 17.82
N VAL A 112 -19.87 -29.53 16.86
CA VAL A 112 -20.22 -30.91 16.54
C VAL A 112 -18.99 -31.75 16.16
N TRP A 113 -18.17 -31.25 15.24
CA TRP A 113 -16.96 -31.98 14.82
C TRP A 113 -15.95 -32.10 15.95
N ARG A 114 -15.75 -31.04 16.74
CA ARG A 114 -14.89 -31.06 17.92
C ARG A 114 -15.36 -32.10 18.95
N GLU A 115 -16.66 -32.19 19.22
CA GLU A 115 -17.23 -33.18 20.15
C GLU A 115 -17.10 -34.62 19.66
N ARG A 116 -17.39 -34.87 18.38
CA ARG A 116 -17.25 -36.20 17.77
C ARG A 116 -15.80 -36.69 17.79
N VAL A 117 -14.84 -35.80 17.53
CA VAL A 117 -13.42 -36.15 17.59
C VAL A 117 -12.94 -36.34 19.04
N THR A 118 -13.37 -35.47 19.96
CA THR A 118 -12.96 -35.54 21.38
C THR A 118 -13.53 -36.78 22.07
N SER A 119 -14.78 -37.14 21.76
CA SER A 119 -15.44 -38.37 22.26
C SER A 119 -14.92 -39.66 21.61
N ARG A 120 -14.01 -39.55 20.63
CA ARG A 120 -13.51 -40.67 19.81
C ARG A 120 -14.60 -41.40 19.03
N ALA A 121 -15.73 -40.75 18.80
CA ALA A 121 -16.76 -41.26 17.89
C ALA A 121 -16.25 -41.29 16.44
N MET A 122 -15.37 -40.35 16.08
CA MET A 122 -14.62 -40.33 14.82
C MET A 122 -13.20 -39.79 15.03
N ALA A 123 -12.27 -40.15 14.16
CA ALA A 123 -10.89 -39.66 14.14
C ALA A 123 -10.76 -38.28 13.46
N GLY A 124 -11.71 -37.94 12.58
CA GLY A 124 -11.79 -36.67 11.85
C GLY A 124 -13.01 -36.65 10.93
N ALA A 125 -13.35 -35.49 10.38
CA ALA A 125 -14.57 -35.32 9.60
C ALA A 125 -14.63 -36.12 8.29
N PHE A 126 -13.46 -36.49 7.75
CA PHE A 126 -13.31 -37.25 6.52
C PHE A 126 -12.76 -38.67 6.80
N GLU A 127 -12.99 -39.19 8.00
CA GLU A 127 -12.62 -40.57 8.33
C GLU A 127 -13.26 -41.54 7.34
N GLY A 128 -12.45 -42.49 6.84
CA GLY A 128 -12.87 -43.47 5.84
C GLY A 128 -12.84 -42.96 4.39
N TRP A 129 -12.64 -41.64 4.15
CA TRP A 129 -12.52 -41.12 2.79
C TRP A 129 -11.19 -41.55 2.17
N ARG A 130 -11.26 -42.12 0.97
CA ARG A 130 -10.13 -42.54 0.13
C ARG A 130 -10.20 -41.71 -1.15
N VAL A 131 -9.49 -40.61 -1.15
CA VAL A 131 -9.68 -39.50 -2.10
C VAL A 131 -8.61 -39.52 -3.18
N LEU A 132 -9.03 -39.62 -4.43
CA LEU A 132 -8.17 -39.32 -5.58
C LEU A 132 -8.30 -37.82 -5.89
N LEU A 133 -7.21 -37.06 -5.69
CA LEU A 133 -7.22 -35.60 -5.86
C LEU A 133 -6.71 -35.20 -7.26
N MET A 134 -7.63 -34.88 -8.16
CA MET A 134 -7.37 -34.51 -9.56
C MET A 134 -7.45 -32.98 -9.75
N VAL A 135 -6.47 -32.27 -9.18
CA VAL A 135 -6.35 -30.81 -9.30
C VAL A 135 -5.03 -30.48 -9.97
N ASN A 136 -5.02 -29.76 -11.10
CA ASN A 136 -3.78 -29.47 -11.84
C ASN A 136 -2.88 -28.44 -11.15
N GLU A 137 -3.47 -27.49 -10.43
CA GLU A 137 -2.74 -26.39 -9.78
C GLU A 137 -2.05 -26.88 -8.48
N PRO A 138 -0.70 -26.85 -8.39
CA PRO A 138 0.04 -27.47 -7.30
C PRO A 138 -0.28 -26.88 -5.91
N THR A 139 -0.43 -25.56 -5.79
CA THR A 139 -0.60 -24.91 -4.48
C THR A 139 -1.97 -25.20 -3.87
N ARG A 140 -3.04 -25.14 -4.66
CA ARG A 140 -4.40 -25.56 -4.29
C ARG A 140 -4.48 -27.05 -4.03
N ARG A 141 -3.80 -27.89 -4.81
CA ARG A 141 -3.70 -29.34 -4.55
C ARG A 141 -3.09 -29.62 -3.18
N ASP A 142 -1.99 -28.94 -2.86
CA ASP A 142 -1.31 -29.11 -1.58
C ASP A 142 -2.14 -28.62 -0.39
N MET A 143 -2.84 -27.49 -0.56
CA MET A 143 -3.82 -26.97 0.40
C MET A 143 -4.94 -27.99 0.67
N LEU A 144 -5.62 -28.47 -0.37
CA LEU A 144 -6.71 -29.45 -0.24
C LEU A 144 -6.22 -30.75 0.39
N ARG A 145 -5.03 -31.23 0.01
CA ARG A 145 -4.42 -32.40 0.62
C ARG A 145 -4.21 -32.21 2.13
N ARG A 146 -3.79 -31.03 2.59
CA ARG A 146 -3.61 -30.76 4.03
C ARG A 146 -4.94 -30.77 4.78
N ILE A 147 -6.00 -30.21 4.20
CA ILE A 147 -7.33 -30.19 4.81
C ILE A 147 -7.92 -31.59 4.92
N LEU A 148 -7.85 -32.37 3.82
CA LEU A 148 -8.29 -33.76 3.79
C LEU A 148 -7.54 -34.62 4.83
N LYS A 149 -6.21 -34.48 4.90
CA LYS A 149 -5.40 -35.19 5.89
C LYS A 149 -5.72 -34.77 7.33
N ALA A 150 -6.03 -33.49 7.57
CA ALA A 150 -6.44 -33.02 8.89
C ALA A 150 -7.74 -33.69 9.34
N GLY A 151 -8.69 -33.89 8.42
CA GLY A 151 -9.92 -34.66 8.64
C GLY A 151 -9.77 -36.18 8.56
N LYS A 152 -8.53 -36.72 8.51
CA LYS A 152 -8.22 -38.16 8.47
C LYS A 152 -8.66 -38.91 7.20
N ALA A 153 -8.72 -38.22 6.06
CA ALA A 153 -8.83 -38.88 4.77
C ALA A 153 -7.49 -39.45 4.28
N ASN A 154 -7.55 -40.57 3.56
CA ASN A 154 -6.42 -41.10 2.79
C ASN A 154 -6.42 -40.45 1.40
N VAL A 155 -5.38 -39.70 1.06
CA VAL A 155 -5.31 -38.94 -0.20
C VAL A 155 -4.27 -39.54 -1.14
N TYR A 156 -4.70 -39.93 -2.34
CA TYR A 156 -3.85 -40.46 -3.40
C TYR A 156 -3.55 -39.38 -4.45
N SER A 157 -2.33 -39.43 -4.99
CA SER A 157 -1.96 -38.69 -6.21
C SER A 157 -2.31 -39.53 -7.44
N TYR A 158 -2.50 -38.89 -8.60
CA TYR A 158 -2.66 -39.60 -9.86
C TYR A 158 -1.30 -40.03 -10.43
N PRO A 159 -1.16 -41.27 -10.96
CA PRO A 159 -2.14 -42.37 -10.91
C PRO A 159 -2.20 -43.03 -9.53
N PRO A 160 -3.37 -43.52 -9.07
CA PRO A 160 -3.49 -44.21 -7.79
C PRO A 160 -2.77 -45.58 -7.81
N PRO A 161 -2.31 -46.08 -6.66
CA PRO A 161 -1.80 -47.44 -6.55
C PRO A 161 -2.84 -48.49 -6.97
N SER A 162 -2.41 -49.61 -7.56
CA SER A 162 -3.29 -50.67 -8.09
C SER A 162 -4.25 -51.30 -7.07
N HIS A 163 -3.96 -51.13 -5.77
CA HIS A 163 -4.75 -51.63 -4.64
C HIS A 163 -5.60 -50.53 -3.96
N ALA A 164 -5.61 -49.32 -4.52
CA ALA A 164 -6.33 -48.20 -3.93
C ALA A 164 -7.83 -48.29 -4.26
N ASP A 165 -8.63 -48.62 -3.24
CA ASP A 165 -10.09 -48.57 -3.31
C ASP A 165 -10.55 -47.11 -3.12
N VAL A 166 -10.76 -46.36 -4.21
CA VAL A 166 -11.11 -44.93 -4.16
C VAL A 166 -12.60 -44.76 -3.82
N THR A 167 -12.93 -43.89 -2.87
CA THR A 167 -14.33 -43.57 -2.52
C THR A 167 -14.78 -42.22 -3.07
N HIS A 168 -13.86 -41.27 -3.25
CA HIS A 168 -14.17 -39.93 -3.75
C HIS A 168 -13.12 -39.51 -4.78
N VAL A 169 -13.56 -39.02 -5.94
CA VAL A 169 -12.69 -38.31 -6.88
C VAL A 169 -12.99 -36.82 -6.76
N LEU A 170 -12.02 -36.02 -6.31
CA LEU A 170 -12.17 -34.56 -6.24
C LEU A 170 -11.50 -33.93 -7.46
N THR A 171 -12.30 -33.26 -8.30
CA THR A 171 -11.86 -32.63 -9.56
C THR A 171 -12.44 -31.22 -9.71
N LYS A 172 -11.78 -30.36 -10.52
CA LYS A 172 -12.23 -29.00 -10.86
C LYS A 172 -13.36 -28.99 -11.90
N HIS A 173 -13.41 -30.00 -12.76
CA HIS A 173 -14.48 -30.18 -13.74
C HIS A 173 -14.98 -31.60 -13.63
N VAL A 174 -16.30 -31.78 -13.52
CA VAL A 174 -16.95 -33.09 -13.65
C VAL A 174 -16.90 -33.49 -15.13
N ALA A 175 -15.69 -33.73 -15.65
CA ALA A 175 -15.52 -34.20 -17.01
C ALA A 175 -15.97 -35.67 -17.07
N GLU A 176 -16.79 -35.98 -18.06
CA GLU A 176 -17.42 -37.30 -18.29
C GLU A 176 -16.41 -38.46 -18.49
N HIS A 177 -15.12 -38.16 -18.54
CA HIS A 177 -14.03 -39.11 -18.80
C HIS A 177 -13.42 -39.79 -17.56
N VAL A 178 -13.93 -39.58 -16.34
CA VAL A 178 -13.41 -40.28 -15.14
C VAL A 178 -14.18 -41.56 -14.78
N LYS A 179 -14.81 -42.21 -15.77
CA LYS A 179 -15.43 -43.55 -15.59
C LYS A 179 -14.42 -44.68 -15.30
N ALA A 180 -13.13 -44.40 -15.25
CA ALA A 180 -12.07 -45.40 -15.10
C ALA A 180 -11.90 -45.97 -13.67
N HIS A 181 -12.53 -45.39 -12.64
CA HIS A 181 -12.21 -45.73 -11.24
C HIS A 181 -13.40 -46.18 -10.36
N ASN A 182 -14.59 -46.45 -10.93
CA ASN A 182 -15.80 -46.90 -10.21
C ASN A 182 -16.24 -46.06 -8.97
N ALA A 183 -15.71 -44.85 -8.80
CA ALA A 183 -15.97 -43.97 -7.66
C ALA A 183 -16.67 -42.67 -8.10
N PRO A 184 -17.60 -42.13 -7.30
CA PRO A 184 -18.28 -40.87 -7.61
C PRO A 184 -17.30 -39.68 -7.64
N CYS A 185 -17.54 -38.77 -8.60
CA CYS A 185 -16.81 -37.52 -8.75
C CYS A 185 -17.55 -36.39 -8.02
N TYR A 186 -16.82 -35.64 -7.20
CA TYR A 186 -17.37 -34.52 -6.44
C TYR A 186 -16.58 -33.24 -6.74
N SER A 187 -17.27 -32.10 -6.71
CA SER A 187 -16.62 -30.79 -6.70
C SER A 187 -15.89 -30.56 -5.38
N ILE A 188 -14.99 -29.59 -5.36
CA ILE A 188 -14.25 -29.22 -4.13
C ILE A 188 -15.20 -28.68 -3.05
N GLU A 189 -16.34 -28.12 -3.43
CA GLU A 189 -17.38 -27.61 -2.53
C GLU A 189 -18.00 -28.71 -1.66
N HIS A 190 -17.97 -29.96 -2.12
CA HIS A 190 -18.45 -31.11 -1.35
C HIS A 190 -17.78 -31.24 0.02
N MET A 191 -16.50 -30.86 0.14
CA MET A 191 -15.80 -30.85 1.42
C MET A 191 -16.38 -29.83 2.40
N ALA A 192 -16.75 -28.65 1.90
CA ALA A 192 -17.34 -27.60 2.72
C ALA A 192 -18.77 -27.97 3.14
N LEU A 193 -19.57 -28.46 2.19
CA LEU A 193 -20.93 -28.94 2.45
C LEU A 193 -20.94 -30.04 3.50
N HIS A 194 -20.00 -30.99 3.44
CA HIS A 194 -19.87 -32.05 4.44
C HIS A 194 -19.51 -31.51 5.83
N LEU A 195 -18.69 -30.45 5.91
CA LEU A 195 -18.29 -29.86 7.18
C LEU A 195 -19.35 -28.99 7.82
N PHE A 196 -20.10 -28.22 7.04
CA PHE A 196 -20.95 -27.13 7.55
C PHE A 196 -22.43 -27.27 7.22
N GLY A 197 -22.80 -28.07 6.22
CA GLY A 197 -24.16 -28.13 5.68
C GLY A 197 -24.46 -27.02 4.67
N GLU A 198 -25.55 -27.18 3.93
CA GLU A 198 -25.92 -26.32 2.80
C GLU A 198 -26.28 -24.88 3.23
N ASP A 199 -27.05 -24.75 4.32
CA ASP A 199 -27.49 -23.46 4.87
C ASP A 199 -26.29 -22.59 5.31
N VAL A 200 -25.32 -23.20 5.98
CA VAL A 200 -24.14 -22.51 6.53
C VAL A 200 -23.11 -22.21 5.44
N CYS A 201 -22.98 -23.08 4.43
CA CYS A 201 -22.09 -22.83 3.29
C CYS A 201 -22.50 -21.62 2.47
N SER A 202 -23.81 -21.38 2.33
CA SER A 202 -24.37 -20.24 1.61
C SER A 202 -24.09 -18.92 2.34
N ASP A 203 -24.23 -18.89 3.66
CA ASP A 203 -23.99 -17.70 4.50
C ASP A 203 -22.49 -17.37 4.68
N MET A 204 -21.63 -18.39 4.72
CA MET A 204 -20.18 -18.21 4.84
C MET A 204 -19.46 -17.85 3.52
N GLY A 205 -20.18 -17.76 2.39
CA GLY A 205 -19.58 -17.54 1.08
C GLY A 205 -18.57 -18.63 0.69
N LEU A 206 -18.88 -19.89 1.01
CA LEU A 206 -18.03 -21.05 0.70
C LEU A 206 -18.22 -21.59 -0.73
N THR A 207 -18.97 -20.88 -1.59
CA THR A 207 -19.03 -21.13 -3.03
C THR A 207 -17.67 -20.84 -3.63
N TRP A 208 -16.96 -21.90 -4.02
CA TRP A 208 -15.69 -21.75 -4.72
C TRP A 208 -16.05 -21.46 -6.17
N THR A 209 -16.32 -20.20 -6.53
CA THR A 209 -16.70 -19.82 -7.90
C THR A 209 -15.73 -20.42 -8.92
N GLU A 210 -16.19 -21.47 -9.58
CA GLU A 210 -15.48 -22.17 -10.63
C GLU A 210 -15.49 -21.29 -11.86
N GLY A 211 -14.32 -20.71 -12.20
CA GLY A 211 -14.11 -20.22 -13.56
C GLY A 211 -14.34 -21.37 -14.53
N GLN A 212 -15.41 -21.26 -15.33
CA GLN A 212 -15.75 -22.21 -16.38
C GLN A 212 -14.64 -22.27 -17.44
N PRO A 213 -14.44 -23.43 -18.08
CA PRO A 213 -13.59 -23.58 -19.26
C PRO A 213 -14.45 -23.29 -20.51
N GLU A 214 -14.08 -22.30 -21.31
CA GLU A 214 -14.67 -22.14 -22.64
C GLU A 214 -14.11 -23.24 -23.56
N GLU A 215 -14.96 -24.22 -23.87
CA GLU A 215 -14.87 -24.94 -25.13
C GLU A 215 -15.22 -23.97 -26.25
N THR A 216 -14.35 -23.96 -27.26
CA THR A 216 -14.53 -23.26 -28.53
C THR A 216 -15.85 -23.67 -29.19
N GLN A 217 -16.81 -22.76 -29.23
CA GLN A 217 -17.74 -22.65 -30.34
C GLN A 217 -17.91 -21.18 -30.70
N GLU A 218 -17.46 -20.87 -31.91
CA GLU A 218 -17.69 -19.60 -32.58
C GLU A 218 -19.20 -19.30 -32.59
N ALA A 219 -19.60 -18.24 -31.91
CA ALA A 219 -20.83 -17.52 -32.22
C ALA A 219 -20.60 -16.05 -31.89
N ASN A 220 -20.49 -15.26 -32.95
CA ASN A 220 -20.57 -13.81 -32.91
C ASN A 220 -21.85 -13.35 -32.19
N ASP A 221 -21.76 -12.16 -31.59
CA ASP A 221 -22.85 -11.34 -31.07
C ASP A 221 -23.58 -11.83 -29.79
N ALA A 222 -23.11 -11.34 -28.63
CA ALA A 222 -23.92 -10.58 -27.67
C ALA A 222 -23.10 -10.23 -26.41
N LEU A 223 -22.25 -9.20 -26.49
CA LEU A 223 -21.64 -8.57 -25.31
C LEU A 223 -22.69 -7.76 -24.53
N SER A 224 -23.53 -8.46 -23.78
CA SER A 224 -24.31 -7.88 -22.69
C SER A 224 -24.16 -8.75 -21.45
N THR A 225 -22.92 -8.94 -21.00
CA THR A 225 -22.64 -9.58 -19.72
C THR A 225 -23.04 -8.60 -18.61
N ASP A 226 -24.04 -8.98 -17.82
CA ASP A 226 -24.48 -8.24 -16.65
C ASP A 226 -23.39 -8.36 -15.57
N PHE A 227 -22.71 -7.25 -15.28
CA PHE A 227 -21.62 -7.20 -14.29
C PHE A 227 -22.13 -6.97 -12.86
N SER A 228 -23.46 -6.94 -12.67
CA SER A 228 -24.10 -6.56 -11.40
C SER A 228 -23.68 -7.43 -10.22
N GLU A 229 -23.51 -8.74 -10.41
CA GLU A 229 -23.07 -9.67 -9.36
C GLU A 229 -21.60 -9.48 -8.96
N LEU A 230 -20.72 -9.25 -9.94
CA LEU A 230 -19.29 -9.01 -9.67
C LEU A 230 -19.06 -7.61 -9.07
N GLU A 231 -19.92 -6.64 -9.41
CA GLU A 231 -19.91 -5.31 -8.79
C GLU A 231 -20.44 -5.35 -7.34
N SER A 232 -21.44 -6.18 -7.02
CA SER A 232 -21.92 -6.36 -5.64
C SER A 232 -20.87 -7.04 -4.77
N GLU A 233 -20.24 -8.12 -5.25
CA GLU A 233 -19.19 -8.82 -4.51
C GLU A 233 -17.96 -7.93 -4.27
N ALA A 234 -17.57 -7.12 -5.26
CA ALA A 234 -16.51 -6.13 -5.11
C ALA A 234 -16.88 -5.01 -4.11
N ARG A 235 -18.14 -4.54 -4.11
CA ARG A 235 -18.64 -3.55 -3.13
C ARG A 235 -18.64 -4.10 -1.71
N ASP A 236 -19.04 -5.36 -1.52
CA ASP A 236 -19.04 -6.01 -0.22
C ASP A 236 -17.61 -6.22 0.30
N TYR A 237 -16.69 -6.61 -0.59
CA TYR A 237 -15.27 -6.71 -0.29
C TYR A 237 -14.63 -5.35 0.08
N ILE A 238 -14.96 -4.28 -0.64
CA ILE A 238 -14.49 -2.91 -0.34
C ILE A 238 -15.05 -2.42 0.99
N SER A 239 -16.32 -2.69 1.28
CA SER A 239 -16.97 -2.33 2.56
C SER A 239 -16.31 -3.03 3.75
N GLN A 240 -15.95 -4.31 3.60
CA GLN A 240 -15.16 -5.06 4.60
C GLN A 240 -13.70 -4.59 4.77
N ILE A 241 -13.18 -3.80 3.82
CA ILE A 241 -11.83 -3.20 3.86
C ILE A 241 -11.86 -1.76 4.36
N GLY A 242 -12.91 -0.99 4.06
CA GLY A 242 -13.08 0.41 4.46
C GLY A 242 -13.07 0.62 5.98
N GLU A 243 -13.56 -0.34 6.74
CA GLU A 243 -13.53 -0.30 8.22
C GLU A 243 -12.12 -0.51 8.83
N ARG A 244 -11.10 -0.86 8.01
CA ARG A 244 -9.77 -1.30 8.48
C ARG A 244 -8.67 -0.23 8.50
N LYS A 245 -8.94 1.04 8.18
CA LYS A 245 -7.92 2.10 8.24
C LYS A 245 -8.46 3.38 8.89
N ARG A 246 -8.59 3.37 10.22
CA ARG A 246 -8.40 4.60 11.00
C ARG A 246 -7.01 4.54 11.61
N LEU A 247 -6.16 5.45 11.17
CA LEU A 247 -4.84 5.70 11.74
C LEU A 247 -4.99 6.08 13.23
N PRO A 248 -4.03 5.74 14.10
CA PRO A 248 -3.94 6.33 15.42
C PRO A 248 -3.89 7.87 15.30
N ASP A 249 -4.59 8.56 16.19
CA ASP A 249 -4.72 10.02 16.19
C ASP A 249 -3.39 10.67 16.62
N ILE A 250 -2.44 10.78 15.67
CA ILE A 250 -1.13 11.46 15.84
C ILE A 250 -1.34 12.91 16.31
N LEU A 251 -2.49 13.51 16.00
CA LEU A 251 -2.84 14.87 16.44
C LEU A 251 -3.05 15.01 17.94
N SER A 252 -3.22 13.94 18.71
CA SER A 252 -3.22 14.06 20.17
C SER A 252 -1.92 14.69 20.71
N TYR A 253 -0.80 14.55 19.97
CA TYR A 253 0.46 15.22 20.30
C TYR A 253 0.53 16.69 19.85
N TYR A 254 -0.25 17.10 18.84
CA TYR A 254 -0.19 18.42 18.18
C TYR A 254 -1.45 19.28 18.43
N ALA A 255 -2.36 18.82 19.30
CA ALA A 255 -3.63 19.49 19.57
C ALA A 255 -3.39 20.79 20.36
N PRO A 256 -3.97 21.92 19.93
CA PRO A 256 -3.89 23.14 20.69
C PRO A 256 -4.69 23.01 22.00
N GLY A 257 -4.00 23.05 23.14
CA GLY A 257 -4.64 23.12 24.46
C GLY A 257 -5.20 24.51 24.76
N PRO A 258 -6.08 24.68 25.76
CA PRO A 258 -6.47 26.01 26.22
C PRO A 258 -5.26 26.72 26.83
N TYR A 259 -4.78 27.78 26.17
CA TYR A 259 -3.57 28.49 26.59
C TYR A 259 -3.89 29.70 27.46
N ALA A 260 -3.29 29.76 28.64
CA ALA A 260 -3.27 30.94 29.47
C ALA A 260 -2.37 32.02 28.86
N GLN A 261 -2.74 33.29 28.99
CA GLN A 261 -1.94 34.43 28.53
C GLN A 261 -0.58 34.43 29.24
N THR A 262 0.47 34.08 28.51
CA THR A 262 1.87 34.10 28.97
C THR A 262 2.58 35.38 28.55
N ALA A 263 3.55 35.80 29.36
CA ALA A 263 4.39 36.98 29.11
C ALA A 263 5.06 36.93 27.73
N VAL A 264 5.19 38.08 27.07
CA VAL A 264 5.85 38.22 25.76
C VAL A 264 7.28 37.70 25.84
N ALA A 265 7.59 36.63 25.10
CA ALA A 265 8.95 36.11 24.99
C ALA A 265 9.87 37.14 24.32
N ASN A 266 11.01 37.44 24.94
CA ASN A 266 12.04 38.30 24.37
C ASN A 266 13.12 37.44 23.73
N PHE A 267 13.22 37.50 22.40
CA PHE A 267 14.19 36.75 21.61
C PHE A 267 15.45 37.55 21.27
N SER A 268 15.68 38.72 21.88
CA SER A 268 16.83 39.60 21.58
C SER A 268 18.18 38.88 21.72
N ASN A 269 18.32 38.02 22.72
CA ASN A 269 19.55 37.25 22.96
C ASN A 269 19.83 36.26 21.82
N VAL A 270 18.80 35.60 21.28
CA VAL A 270 18.93 34.67 20.17
C VAL A 270 19.50 35.38 18.94
N GLN A 271 19.05 36.61 18.66
CA GLN A 271 19.58 37.42 17.57
C GLN A 271 21.08 37.69 17.76
N SER A 272 21.48 38.25 18.91
CA SER A 272 22.88 38.57 19.19
C SER A 272 23.78 37.32 19.11
N LEU A 273 23.33 36.18 19.63
CA LEU A 273 24.08 34.92 19.54
C LEU A 273 24.23 34.45 18.08
N THR A 274 23.20 34.57 17.25
CA THR A 274 23.30 34.23 15.82
C THR A 274 24.22 35.19 15.06
N GLU A 275 24.21 36.47 15.37
CA GLU A 275 25.10 37.48 14.77
C GLU A 275 26.57 37.24 15.16
N CYS A 276 26.82 36.74 16.37
CA CYS A 276 28.15 36.33 16.83
C CYS A 276 28.59 34.94 16.33
N GLY A 277 27.80 34.25 15.50
CA GLY A 277 28.11 32.90 15.00
C GLY A 277 28.00 31.79 16.06
N LEU A 278 27.40 32.08 17.21
CA LEU A 278 27.20 31.15 18.34
C LEU A 278 25.90 30.35 18.15
N PHE A 279 25.83 29.56 17.08
CA PHE A 279 24.59 28.90 16.64
C PHE A 279 24.05 27.88 17.63
N THR A 280 24.90 27.14 18.34
CA THR A 280 24.47 26.16 19.34
C THR A 280 23.87 26.85 20.57
N GLN A 281 24.52 27.90 21.09
CA GLN A 281 23.98 28.69 22.20
C GLN A 281 22.68 29.40 21.81
N ALA A 282 22.59 29.92 20.59
CA ALA A 282 21.35 30.52 20.07
C ALA A 282 20.18 29.52 20.06
N LEU A 283 20.46 28.25 19.77
CA LEU A 283 19.47 27.18 19.74
C LEU A 283 19.01 26.77 21.14
N GLU A 284 19.93 26.66 22.09
CA GLU A 284 19.65 26.39 23.51
C GLU A 284 18.81 27.53 24.12
N GLU A 285 19.19 28.78 23.88
CA GLU A 285 18.43 29.96 24.33
C GLU A 285 17.02 29.97 23.72
N LEU A 286 16.90 29.65 22.42
CA LEU A 286 15.61 29.60 21.75
C LEU A 286 14.65 28.59 22.40
N GLN A 287 15.15 27.41 22.80
CA GLN A 287 14.34 26.37 23.44
C GLN A 287 13.66 26.83 24.74
N LEU A 288 14.29 27.72 25.51
CA LEU A 288 13.74 28.24 26.76
C LEU A 288 12.43 29.01 26.57
N TYR A 289 12.21 29.54 25.36
CA TYR A 289 11.08 30.40 25.02
C TYR A 289 10.04 29.72 24.10
N LEU A 290 10.22 28.43 23.76
CA LEU A 290 9.27 27.68 22.94
C LEU A 290 8.05 27.24 23.74
N LEU A 291 7.25 28.17 24.23
CA LEU A 291 5.97 27.91 24.87
C LEU A 291 4.84 27.79 23.83
N PRO A 292 3.75 27.07 24.14
CA PRO A 292 2.58 27.01 23.27
C PRO A 292 2.01 28.40 22.94
N GLY A 293 1.69 28.64 21.67
CA GLY A 293 1.19 29.93 21.18
C GLY A 293 2.26 31.02 20.99
N GLN A 294 3.51 30.77 21.38
CA GLN A 294 4.63 31.71 21.17
C GLN A 294 5.46 31.29 19.96
N LEU A 295 5.36 32.07 18.88
CA LEU A 295 6.16 31.90 17.67
C LEU A 295 7.45 32.71 17.76
N PRO A 296 8.63 32.08 17.60
CA PRO A 296 9.86 32.84 17.46
C PRO A 296 9.86 33.61 16.12
N PRO A 297 10.53 34.76 16.03
CA PRO A 297 10.69 35.45 14.75
C PRO A 297 11.44 34.59 13.73
N ALA A 298 10.86 34.42 12.53
CA ALA A 298 11.46 33.66 11.44
C ALA A 298 12.91 34.06 11.09
N PRO A 299 13.32 35.36 11.16
CA PRO A 299 14.71 35.75 10.94
C PRO A 299 15.73 35.11 11.88
N PHE A 300 15.33 34.58 13.03
CA PHE A 300 16.25 33.89 13.96
C PHE A 300 16.48 32.43 13.59
N LEU A 301 15.50 31.79 12.95
CA LEU A 301 15.62 30.41 12.48
C LEU A 301 16.30 30.29 11.12
N GLN A 302 16.21 31.33 10.28
CA GLN A 302 16.78 31.31 8.92
C GLN A 302 18.32 31.16 8.91
N PRO A 303 19.10 31.85 9.77
CA PRO A 303 20.54 31.61 9.92
C PRO A 303 20.86 30.21 10.43
N LEU A 304 20.07 29.68 11.37
CA LEU A 304 20.24 28.33 11.91
C LEU A 304 20.01 27.27 10.82
N MET A 305 18.94 27.42 10.03
CA MET A 305 18.68 26.57 8.85
C MET A 305 19.81 26.68 7.82
N ARG A 306 20.34 27.89 7.58
CA ARG A 306 21.48 28.09 6.69
C ARG A 306 22.71 27.35 7.20
N HIS A 307 23.04 27.47 8.49
CA HIS A 307 24.18 26.78 9.10
C HIS A 307 24.03 25.26 9.02
N ALA A 308 22.84 24.73 9.32
CA ALA A 308 22.54 23.30 9.23
C ALA A 308 22.78 22.72 7.82
N LEU A 309 22.42 23.49 6.78
CA LEU A 309 22.51 23.06 5.38
C LEU A 309 23.86 23.37 4.70
N HIS A 310 24.76 24.13 5.35
CA HIS A 310 26.10 24.46 4.81
C HIS A 310 27.16 23.39 5.09
N GLY A 311 26.83 22.32 5.84
CA GLY A 311 27.73 21.19 6.08
C GLY A 311 28.74 21.37 7.22
N ASP A 312 28.94 22.59 7.73
CA ASP A 312 29.86 22.89 8.84
C ASP A 312 29.25 22.60 10.24
N ALA A 313 27.97 22.24 10.28
CA ALA A 313 27.22 22.05 11.52
C ALA A 313 27.61 20.74 12.25
N LYS A 314 27.80 20.82 13.56
CA LYS A 314 28.10 19.65 14.40
C LYS A 314 26.88 18.72 14.55
N PRO A 315 27.08 17.40 14.76
CA PRO A 315 25.98 16.44 14.87
C PRO A 315 24.98 16.77 15.99
N PHE A 316 25.49 17.28 17.13
CA PHE A 316 24.66 17.73 18.25
C PHE A 316 23.72 18.88 17.84
N PHE A 317 24.26 19.90 17.15
CA PHE A 317 23.46 21.02 16.65
C PHE A 317 22.35 20.55 15.70
N LEU A 318 22.66 19.64 14.77
CA LEU A 318 21.66 19.11 13.82
C LEU A 318 20.52 18.36 14.53
N SER A 319 20.86 17.57 15.55
CA SER A 319 19.88 16.86 16.38
C SER A 319 18.99 17.82 17.16
N GLU A 320 19.59 18.79 17.85
CA GLU A 320 18.85 19.79 18.62
C GLU A 320 17.98 20.66 17.72
N PHE A 321 18.45 20.99 16.51
CA PHE A 321 17.69 21.85 15.60
C PHE A 321 16.46 21.12 15.07
N ARG A 322 16.58 19.83 14.79
CA ARG A 322 15.43 18.96 14.50
C ARG A 322 14.43 18.96 15.65
N THR A 323 14.89 18.80 16.90
CA THR A 323 14.00 18.84 18.09
C THR A 323 13.28 20.17 18.19
N VAL A 324 13.97 21.29 17.99
CA VAL A 324 13.40 22.64 17.98
C VAL A 324 12.30 22.79 16.92
N LEU A 325 12.55 22.33 15.70
CA LEU A 325 11.54 22.39 14.62
C LEU A 325 10.26 21.62 15.00
N HIS A 326 10.40 20.41 15.55
CA HIS A 326 9.25 19.63 16.00
C HIS A 326 8.55 20.26 17.21
N SER A 327 9.28 20.86 18.16
CA SER A 327 8.68 21.59 19.29
C SER A 327 7.91 22.82 18.81
N ILE A 328 8.42 23.57 17.84
CA ILE A 328 7.70 24.71 17.25
C ILE A 328 6.40 24.25 16.59
N LEU A 329 6.46 23.17 15.79
CA LEU A 329 5.27 22.58 15.15
C LEU A 329 4.24 22.12 16.17
N ARG A 330 4.68 21.47 17.25
CA ARG A 330 3.82 21.01 18.34
C ARG A 330 3.11 22.15 19.06
N ASN A 331 3.85 23.21 19.35
CA ASN A 331 3.39 24.31 20.19
C ASN A 331 2.61 25.37 19.39
N ASN A 332 2.84 25.45 18.08
CA ASN A 332 2.26 26.43 17.18
C ASN A 332 1.86 25.77 15.85
N PRO A 333 0.83 24.91 15.82
CA PRO A 333 0.43 24.24 14.60
C PRO A 333 0.05 25.25 13.48
N PRO A 334 0.41 25.01 12.20
CA PRO A 334 0.08 25.88 11.07
C PRO A 334 -1.41 26.20 10.94
N TRP A 335 -2.26 25.20 11.20
CA TRP A 335 -3.72 25.33 11.17
C TRP A 335 -4.31 26.02 12.40
N GLY A 336 -3.49 26.25 13.45
CA GLY A 336 -3.94 26.99 14.64
C GLY A 336 -4.08 28.50 14.42
N SER A 337 -3.36 29.08 13.45
CA SER A 337 -3.56 30.48 13.03
C SER A 337 -2.92 30.79 11.67
N PRO A 338 -3.45 31.73 10.87
CA PRO A 338 -2.82 32.15 9.61
C PRO A 338 -1.39 32.71 9.77
N ALA A 339 -1.11 33.29 10.94
CA ALA A 339 0.23 33.76 11.31
C ALA A 339 1.22 32.59 11.43
N SER A 340 0.79 31.47 12.03
CA SER A 340 1.61 30.25 12.14
C SER A 340 1.91 29.64 10.77
N GLY A 341 0.89 29.47 9.91
CA GLY A 341 1.11 29.00 8.54
C GLY A 341 2.09 29.89 7.76
N THR A 342 1.97 31.22 7.90
CA THR A 342 2.91 32.17 7.28
C THR A 342 4.32 32.09 7.87
N PHE A 343 4.44 31.80 9.15
CA PHE A 343 5.73 31.57 9.80
C PHE A 343 6.45 30.35 9.19
N PHE A 344 5.78 29.20 9.04
CA PHE A 344 6.40 28.02 8.43
C PHE A 344 6.82 28.27 6.98
N MET A 345 6.03 29.01 6.20
CA MET A 345 6.41 29.39 4.84
C MET A 345 7.68 30.26 4.78
N LYS A 346 7.95 31.07 5.82
CA LYS A 346 9.16 31.91 5.93
C LYS A 346 10.37 31.13 6.45
N VAL A 347 10.17 30.17 7.35
CA VAL A 347 11.26 29.38 7.95
C VAL A 347 11.73 28.29 6.98
N LEU A 348 10.79 27.59 6.34
CA LEU A 348 11.07 26.47 5.44
C LEU A 348 11.43 26.92 4.02
N GLN A 349 11.96 28.11 3.82
CA GLN A 349 12.41 28.56 2.51
C GLN A 349 13.85 28.11 2.25
N CYS A 350 14.20 27.87 0.98
CA CYS A 350 15.59 27.58 0.61
C CYS A 350 16.50 28.76 1.03
N PRO A 351 17.54 28.56 1.88
CA PRO A 351 18.33 29.67 2.43
C PRO A 351 19.13 30.46 1.40
N GLN A 352 19.37 29.86 0.23
CA GLN A 352 20.13 30.46 -0.88
C GLN A 352 19.20 31.18 -1.86
N CYS A 353 18.28 30.46 -2.51
CA CYS A 353 17.45 31.06 -3.56
C CYS A 353 16.22 31.79 -3.02
N ARG A 354 15.80 31.51 -1.78
CA ARG A 354 14.61 32.09 -1.11
C ARG A 354 13.32 32.00 -1.93
N LYS A 355 13.23 31.03 -2.85
CA LYS A 355 12.08 30.81 -3.74
C LYS A 355 10.93 30.02 -3.08
N GLY A 356 10.90 29.94 -1.75
CA GLY A 356 9.87 29.25 -0.99
C GLY A 356 10.21 27.82 -0.57
N VAL A 357 9.19 27.11 -0.11
CA VAL A 357 9.29 25.79 0.54
C VAL A 357 9.52 24.66 -0.44
N TRP A 358 8.82 24.67 -1.57
CA TRP A 358 9.01 23.68 -2.62
C TRP A 358 10.47 23.57 -3.09
N PRO A 359 11.18 24.68 -3.42
CA PRO A 359 12.60 24.61 -3.77
C PRO A 359 13.52 24.07 -2.67
N LEU A 360 13.18 24.23 -1.38
CA LEU A 360 13.93 23.64 -0.28
C LEU A 360 13.76 22.11 -0.26
N LEU A 361 12.52 21.64 -0.35
CA LEU A 361 12.19 20.21 -0.41
C LEU A 361 12.86 19.55 -1.62
N GLU A 362 12.70 20.15 -2.80
CA GLU A 362 13.29 19.70 -4.06
C GLU A 362 14.82 19.64 -3.98
N THR A 363 15.46 20.65 -3.39
CA THR A 363 16.92 20.68 -3.14
C THR A 363 17.35 19.55 -2.22
N SER A 364 16.62 19.34 -1.13
CA SER A 364 16.92 18.28 -0.16
C SER A 364 16.87 16.89 -0.81
N LEU A 365 15.83 16.62 -1.60
CA LEU A 365 15.64 15.37 -2.32
C LEU A 365 16.75 15.13 -3.35
N ARG A 366 17.03 16.12 -4.21
CA ARG A 366 18.08 16.00 -5.23
C ARG A 366 19.46 15.83 -4.64
N PHE A 367 19.77 16.59 -3.59
CA PHE A 367 21.06 16.49 -2.90
C PHE A 367 21.27 15.08 -2.32
N CYS A 368 20.26 14.49 -1.68
CA CYS A 368 20.35 13.13 -1.15
C CYS A 368 20.55 12.05 -2.23
N MET A 369 20.07 12.29 -3.45
CA MET A 369 20.24 11.41 -4.62
C MET A 369 21.53 11.69 -5.41
N GLY A 370 22.34 12.69 -5.01
CA GLY A 370 23.51 13.13 -5.79
C GLY A 370 23.16 13.82 -7.12
N SER A 371 21.89 14.20 -7.32
CA SER A 371 21.41 14.93 -8.48
C SER A 371 21.56 16.44 -8.27
N LYS A 372 21.64 17.23 -9.34
CA LYS A 372 21.89 18.69 -9.26
C LYS A 372 20.77 19.43 -8.50
N PRO A 373 21.02 19.97 -7.28
CA PRO A 373 20.08 20.83 -6.58
C PRO A 373 19.96 22.23 -7.23
N CYS A 374 19.13 23.11 -6.65
CA CYS A 374 18.96 24.48 -7.18
C CYS A 374 20.21 25.37 -7.05
N HIS A 375 21.17 25.00 -6.18
CA HIS A 375 22.47 25.65 -6.00
C HIS A 375 23.50 24.62 -5.53
N SER A 376 24.79 24.87 -5.75
CA SER A 376 25.85 24.01 -5.22
C SER A 376 25.76 23.87 -3.69
N LEU A 377 25.88 22.64 -3.22
CA LEU A 377 25.95 22.27 -1.80
C LEU A 377 27.31 21.58 -1.54
N PRO A 378 27.75 21.49 -0.29
CA PRO A 378 29.02 20.86 0.06
C PRO A 378 29.12 19.45 -0.51
N SER A 379 30.21 19.18 -1.24
CA SER A 379 30.50 17.89 -1.85
C SER A 379 31.97 17.54 -1.60
N PRO A 380 32.30 16.33 -1.11
CA PRO A 380 31.38 15.23 -0.79
C PRO A 380 30.52 15.53 0.45
N ALA A 381 29.26 15.12 0.43
CA ALA A 381 28.33 15.34 1.53
C ALA A 381 28.67 14.44 2.73
N SER A 382 28.73 15.01 3.94
CA SER A 382 28.92 14.21 5.16
C SER A 382 27.69 13.34 5.45
N PRO A 383 27.85 12.15 6.08
CA PRO A 383 26.73 11.31 6.48
C PRO A 383 25.71 12.03 7.35
N GLU A 384 26.17 12.93 8.22
CA GLU A 384 25.33 13.70 9.14
C GLU A 384 24.50 14.76 8.41
N LEU A 385 25.08 15.43 7.42
CA LEU A 385 24.36 16.38 6.58
C LEU A 385 23.26 15.66 5.78
N LEU A 386 23.56 14.49 5.21
CA LEU A 386 22.58 13.69 4.47
C LEU A 386 21.47 13.17 5.39
N ARG A 387 21.79 12.78 6.62
CA ARG A 387 20.80 12.41 7.63
C ARG A 387 19.88 13.59 7.97
N PHE A 388 20.45 14.79 8.17
CA PHE A 388 19.67 15.98 8.45
C PHE A 388 18.73 16.36 7.30
N HIS A 389 19.18 16.21 6.05
CA HIS A 389 18.29 16.37 4.88
C HIS A 389 17.11 15.38 4.90
N GLY A 390 17.35 14.13 5.30
CA GLY A 390 16.29 13.14 5.53
C GLY A 390 15.33 13.53 6.67
N ASP A 391 15.87 13.98 7.80
CA ASP A 391 15.08 14.48 8.93
C ASP A 391 14.21 15.67 8.53
N LEU A 392 14.74 16.58 7.70
CA LEU A 392 14.01 17.73 7.18
C LEU A 392 12.88 17.31 6.22
N GLN A 393 13.11 16.30 5.38
CA GLN A 393 12.07 15.72 4.51
C GLN A 393 10.95 15.09 5.33
N ALA A 394 11.30 14.30 6.36
CA ALA A 394 10.35 13.69 7.28
C ALA A 394 9.55 14.74 8.07
N PHE A 395 10.20 15.81 8.53
CA PHE A 395 9.54 16.94 9.19
C PHE A 395 8.50 17.61 8.28
N MET A 396 8.84 17.91 7.02
CA MET A 396 7.89 18.51 6.08
C MET A 396 6.74 17.55 5.76
N LEU A 397 7.00 16.26 5.62
CA LEU A 397 5.95 15.27 5.44
C LEU A 397 4.99 15.22 6.63
N GLU A 398 5.51 15.25 7.86
CA GLU A 398 4.68 15.27 9.07
C GLU A 398 3.82 16.54 9.13
N LEU A 399 4.42 17.70 8.85
CA LEU A 399 3.73 18.98 8.70
C LEU A 399 2.55 18.87 7.73
N PHE A 400 2.78 18.29 6.54
CA PHE A 400 1.76 18.10 5.51
C PHE A 400 0.65 17.13 5.94
N LYS A 401 1.00 16.02 6.59
CA LYS A 401 0.04 15.04 7.12
C LYS A 401 -0.90 15.69 8.12
N CYS A 402 -0.36 16.47 9.06
CA CYS A 402 -1.17 17.15 10.05
C CYS A 402 -2.02 18.28 9.46
N ASP A 403 -1.48 19.07 8.52
CA ASP A 403 -2.20 20.15 7.83
C ASP A 403 -3.41 19.60 7.04
N MET A 404 -3.23 18.50 6.31
CA MET A 404 -4.32 17.78 5.63
C MET A 404 -5.40 17.30 6.62
N HIS A 405 -4.98 16.71 7.74
CA HIS A 405 -5.96 16.19 8.70
C HIS A 405 -6.76 17.31 9.37
N SER A 406 -6.15 18.46 9.64
CA SER A 406 -6.88 19.62 10.18
C SER A 406 -7.96 20.10 9.20
N ALA A 407 -7.64 20.19 7.91
CA ALA A 407 -8.61 20.55 6.88
C ALA A 407 -9.81 19.58 6.86
N SER A 408 -9.56 18.28 7.07
CA SER A 408 -10.61 17.25 7.10
C SER A 408 -11.61 17.40 8.26
N LYS A 409 -11.20 18.00 9.39
CA LYS A 409 -12.04 18.18 10.59
C LYS A 409 -12.98 19.39 10.55
N GLY A 410 -12.90 20.23 9.50
CA GLY A 410 -13.77 21.39 9.34
C GLY A 410 -13.49 22.53 10.34
N GLU A 411 -12.33 22.51 11.00
CA GLU A 411 -11.81 23.66 11.72
C GLU A 411 -11.50 24.73 10.67
N ALA A 412 -12.38 25.74 10.58
CA ALA A 412 -12.45 26.70 9.49
C ALA A 412 -11.17 27.55 9.37
N GLY A 413 -10.21 27.07 8.57
CA GLY A 413 -9.15 27.87 7.98
C GLY A 413 -9.47 28.15 6.51
N ASP A 414 -9.19 29.37 6.03
CA ASP A 414 -9.14 29.68 4.60
C ASP A 414 -8.21 28.68 3.90
N LEU A 415 -8.58 28.11 2.75
CA LEU A 415 -7.76 27.19 1.95
C LEU A 415 -6.35 27.76 1.70
N ARG A 416 -6.28 29.10 1.62
CA ARG A 416 -5.02 29.86 1.43
C ARG A 416 -4.13 29.91 2.67
N SER A 417 -4.61 29.46 3.83
CA SER A 417 -3.84 29.41 5.07
C SER A 417 -3.05 28.10 5.23
N SER A 418 -3.47 27.03 4.54
CA SER A 418 -2.76 25.74 4.52
C SER A 418 -1.35 25.89 3.95
N VAL A 419 -0.37 25.35 4.67
CA VAL A 419 1.02 25.29 4.21
C VAL A 419 1.12 24.31 3.05
N LEU A 420 0.46 23.15 3.16
CA LEU A 420 0.42 22.14 2.10
C LEU A 420 -0.10 22.73 0.79
N TYR A 421 -1.25 23.42 0.82
CA TYR A 421 -1.82 24.06 -0.36
C TYR A 421 -0.85 25.06 -1.00
N ARG A 422 -0.27 25.96 -0.19
CA ARG A 422 0.66 27.01 -0.65
C ARG A 422 1.98 26.48 -1.21
N VAL A 423 2.39 25.25 -0.84
CA VAL A 423 3.60 24.61 -1.36
C VAL A 423 3.37 24.06 -2.76
N PHE A 424 2.21 23.44 -3.00
CA PHE A 424 1.96 22.64 -4.20
C PHE A 424 1.09 23.33 -5.25
N TRP A 425 0.31 24.34 -4.89
CA TRP A 425 -0.57 25.04 -5.83
C TRP A 425 -0.37 26.55 -5.79
N SER A 426 -0.26 27.14 -6.98
CA SER A 426 -0.44 28.57 -7.16
C SER A 426 -1.93 28.92 -7.30
N LEU A 427 -2.26 30.21 -7.20
CA LEU A 427 -3.63 30.70 -7.43
C LEU A 427 -4.17 30.30 -8.81
N TRP A 428 -3.31 30.12 -9.80
CA TRP A 428 -3.67 29.80 -11.18
C TRP A 428 -3.73 28.29 -11.46
N GLU A 429 -3.18 27.45 -10.56
CA GLU A 429 -3.14 25.99 -10.71
C GLU A 429 -4.12 25.27 -9.77
N HIS A 430 -4.86 25.99 -8.92
CA HIS A 430 -5.71 25.38 -7.88
C HIS A 430 -6.72 24.34 -8.40
N SER A 431 -7.20 24.51 -9.63
CA SER A 431 -8.17 23.62 -10.29
C SER A 431 -7.54 22.36 -10.90
N THR A 432 -6.21 22.21 -10.89
CA THR A 432 -5.53 21.03 -11.43
C THR A 432 -4.70 20.32 -10.37
N LEU A 433 -4.78 18.99 -10.34
CA LEU A 433 -3.89 18.16 -9.54
C LEU A 433 -2.48 18.12 -10.10
N ALA A 434 -2.33 18.25 -11.42
CA ALA A 434 -1.06 18.17 -12.12
C ALA A 434 -0.34 19.53 -12.16
N SER A 435 -0.27 20.23 -11.04
CA SER A 435 0.53 21.45 -10.92
C SER A 435 2.01 21.16 -11.15
N LYS A 436 2.80 22.20 -11.43
CA LYS A 436 4.24 22.04 -11.65
C LYS A 436 4.95 21.32 -10.49
N ALA A 437 4.63 21.67 -9.24
CA ALA A 437 5.26 21.06 -8.07
C ALA A 437 4.87 19.57 -7.93
N VAL A 438 3.62 19.22 -8.20
CA VAL A 438 3.14 17.83 -8.14
C VAL A 438 3.77 16.97 -9.23
N GLN A 439 3.85 17.49 -10.46
CA GLN A 439 4.56 16.84 -11.57
C GLN A 439 6.04 16.61 -11.23
N GLN A 440 6.70 17.59 -10.61
CA GLN A 440 8.08 17.44 -10.19
C GLN A 440 8.26 16.43 -9.05
N ILE A 441 7.32 16.30 -8.09
CA ILE A 441 7.34 15.18 -7.13
C ILE A 441 7.27 13.84 -7.85
N ALA A 442 6.35 13.68 -8.80
CA ALA A 442 6.22 12.45 -9.56
C ALA A 442 7.53 12.10 -10.30
N GLN A 443 8.17 13.10 -10.91
CA GLN A 443 9.47 12.95 -11.56
C GLN A 443 10.57 12.54 -10.56
N LEU A 444 10.65 13.19 -9.40
CA LEU A 444 11.62 12.86 -8.36
C LEU A 444 11.39 11.45 -7.80
N LEU A 445 10.14 11.01 -7.66
CA LEU A 445 9.80 9.67 -7.19
C LEU A 445 10.26 8.59 -8.20
N VAL A 446 10.06 8.82 -9.49
CA VAL A 446 10.57 7.93 -10.55
C VAL A 446 12.09 7.87 -10.53
N GLN A 447 12.76 9.03 -10.44
CA GLN A 447 14.22 9.11 -10.34
C GLN A 447 14.76 8.40 -9.09
N ALA A 448 14.14 8.61 -7.93
CA ALA A 448 14.50 7.96 -6.68
C ALA A 448 14.33 6.45 -6.75
N SER A 449 13.30 5.96 -7.43
CA SER A 449 13.04 4.51 -7.60
C SER A 449 14.09 3.84 -8.49
N LEU A 450 14.63 4.55 -9.49
CA LEU A 450 15.76 4.07 -10.28
C LEU A 450 17.07 4.14 -9.50
N TRP A 451 17.27 5.22 -8.73
CA TRP A 451 18.47 5.46 -7.92
C TRP A 451 18.61 4.48 -6.75
N GLU A 452 17.51 4.09 -6.10
CA GLU A 452 17.51 3.07 -5.04
C GLU A 452 18.11 1.75 -5.54
N ARG A 453 17.90 1.45 -6.82
CA ARG A 453 18.29 0.20 -7.44
C ARG A 453 19.65 0.21 -8.15
N SER A 454 20.19 1.37 -8.52
CA SER A 454 21.34 1.48 -9.42
C SER A 454 22.68 0.95 -8.84
N VAL A 455 22.69 0.31 -7.67
CA VAL A 455 23.92 -0.19 -7.02
C VAL A 455 23.94 -1.70 -6.85
N SER A 456 25.08 -2.29 -7.22
CA SER A 456 25.34 -3.73 -7.23
C SER A 456 25.34 -4.33 -5.82
N GLU A 457 24.76 -5.52 -5.68
CA GLU A 457 24.48 -6.25 -4.42
C GLU A 457 25.72 -6.70 -3.60
N GLY A 458 26.92 -6.17 -3.84
CA GLY A 458 28.17 -6.66 -3.24
C GLY A 458 28.96 -5.69 -2.36
N GLN A 459 28.62 -4.39 -2.32
CA GLN A 459 29.58 -3.38 -1.81
C GLN A 459 28.99 -2.25 -0.93
N GLU A 460 27.68 -2.24 -0.70
CA GLU A 460 27.02 -1.21 0.10
C GLU A 460 26.91 -1.59 1.59
N ARG A 461 27.11 -0.58 2.46
CA ARG A 461 26.79 -0.69 3.89
C ARG A 461 25.27 -0.68 4.07
N ASP A 462 24.73 -1.53 4.94
CA ASP A 462 23.28 -1.64 5.21
C ASP A 462 22.59 -0.29 5.47
N CYS A 463 23.30 0.66 6.10
CA CYS A 463 22.80 2.00 6.40
C CYS A 463 22.52 2.87 5.16
N GLU A 464 23.23 2.65 4.04
CA GLU A 464 23.03 3.42 2.81
C GLU A 464 21.76 2.96 2.09
N ARG A 465 21.58 1.64 1.98
CA ARG A 465 20.37 1.02 1.45
C ARG A 465 19.12 1.45 2.20
N ASP A 466 19.15 1.39 3.54
CA ASP A 466 18.04 1.83 4.39
C ASP A 466 17.70 3.31 4.15
N ARG A 467 18.72 4.16 3.97
CA ARG A 467 18.50 5.58 3.63
C ARG A 467 17.84 5.77 2.27
N ARG A 468 18.26 5.02 1.24
CA ARG A 468 17.65 5.11 -0.10
C ARG A 468 16.19 4.69 -0.08
N GLN A 469 15.91 3.56 0.57
CA GLN A 469 14.56 3.06 0.75
C GLN A 469 13.68 4.07 1.51
N THR A 470 14.20 4.66 2.59
CA THR A 470 13.51 5.70 3.37
C THR A 470 13.16 6.92 2.53
N LEU A 471 14.06 7.35 1.62
CA LEU A 471 13.79 8.48 0.72
C LEU A 471 12.66 8.17 -0.26
N VAL A 472 12.66 6.97 -0.87
CA VAL A 472 11.57 6.52 -1.77
C VAL A 472 10.24 6.49 -1.03
N LEU A 473 10.20 5.91 0.17
CA LEU A 473 8.99 5.86 1.00
C LEU A 473 8.49 7.26 1.38
N THR A 474 9.40 8.17 1.73
CA THR A 474 9.06 9.56 2.07
C THR A 474 8.46 10.29 0.87
N LEU A 475 8.98 10.08 -0.34
CA LEU A 475 8.40 10.62 -1.57
C LEU A 475 7.03 10.03 -1.89
N GLN A 476 6.85 8.71 -1.72
CA GLN A 476 5.55 8.04 -1.92
C GLN A 476 4.50 8.57 -0.97
N ASP A 477 4.84 8.71 0.31
CA ASP A 477 3.97 9.29 1.33
C ASP A 477 3.66 10.76 1.04
N THR A 478 4.65 11.54 0.60
CA THR A 478 4.45 12.97 0.28
C THR A 478 3.49 13.14 -0.89
N LEU A 479 3.71 12.41 -2.01
CA LEU A 479 2.79 12.40 -3.14
C LEU A 479 1.40 11.94 -2.70
N GLY A 480 1.34 10.95 -1.80
CA GLY A 480 0.09 10.43 -1.27
C GLY A 480 -0.73 11.48 -0.51
N VAL A 481 -0.09 12.18 0.42
CA VAL A 481 -0.72 13.25 1.21
C VAL A 481 -1.20 14.40 0.31
N VAL A 482 -0.41 14.80 -0.67
CA VAL A 482 -0.77 15.85 -1.64
C VAL A 482 -2.03 15.46 -2.43
N VAL A 483 -2.07 14.23 -2.94
CA VAL A 483 -3.21 13.74 -3.73
C VAL A 483 -4.45 13.55 -2.87
N ASP A 484 -4.32 12.97 -1.67
CA ASP A 484 -5.44 12.79 -0.74
C ASP A 484 -6.00 14.12 -0.25
N TYR A 485 -5.16 15.13 0.01
CA TYR A 485 -5.59 16.48 0.36
C TYR A 485 -6.40 17.12 -0.77
N TRP A 486 -5.85 17.16 -1.99
CA TRP A 486 -6.56 17.74 -3.13
C TRP A 486 -7.88 17.00 -3.43
N TRP A 487 -7.87 15.67 -3.33
CA TRP A 487 -9.10 14.88 -3.44
C TRP A 487 -10.14 15.31 -2.38
N GLN A 488 -9.76 15.40 -1.11
CA GLN A 488 -10.69 15.74 -0.02
C GLN A 488 -11.36 17.09 -0.22
N GLU A 489 -10.57 18.10 -0.64
CA GLU A 489 -11.07 19.46 -0.88
C GLU A 489 -12.04 19.52 -2.06
N TYR A 490 -11.67 18.96 -3.21
CA TYR A 490 -12.45 19.13 -4.44
C TYR A 490 -13.53 18.08 -4.65
N SER A 491 -13.49 16.93 -3.97
CA SER A 491 -14.50 15.87 -4.13
C SER A 491 -15.90 16.27 -3.66
N ARG A 492 -15.99 17.27 -2.75
CA ARG A 492 -17.26 17.87 -2.31
C ARG A 492 -17.82 18.88 -3.32
N LEU A 493 -16.94 19.48 -4.12
CA LEU A 493 -17.28 20.60 -5.01
C LEU A 493 -17.55 20.12 -6.44
N ASN A 494 -16.73 19.22 -6.98
CA ASN A 494 -16.84 18.76 -8.36
C ASN A 494 -16.13 17.41 -8.59
N ARG A 495 -16.90 16.31 -8.67
CA ARG A 495 -16.33 14.97 -8.90
C ARG A 495 -15.62 14.85 -10.25
N SER A 496 -16.17 15.41 -11.33
CA SER A 496 -15.57 15.26 -12.67
C SER A 496 -14.23 15.99 -12.79
N LEU A 497 -14.06 17.10 -12.08
CA LEU A 497 -12.78 17.79 -11.98
C LEU A 497 -11.73 16.87 -11.32
N VAL A 498 -12.13 16.18 -10.27
CA VAL A 498 -11.21 15.34 -9.49
C VAL A 498 -10.80 14.09 -10.27
N ASP A 499 -11.75 13.45 -10.94
CA ASP A 499 -11.48 12.30 -11.80
C ASP A 499 -10.52 12.68 -12.93
N LYS A 500 -10.78 13.81 -13.60
CA LYS A 500 -9.88 14.35 -14.64
C LYS A 500 -8.49 14.69 -14.09
N GLY A 501 -8.39 15.32 -12.92
CA GLY A 501 -7.11 15.67 -12.31
C GLY A 501 -6.26 14.44 -11.97
N LEU A 502 -6.90 13.36 -11.48
CA LEU A 502 -6.24 12.08 -11.26
C LEU A 502 -5.77 11.44 -12.57
N GLU A 503 -6.58 11.47 -13.62
CA GLU A 503 -6.22 10.96 -14.95
C GLU A 503 -5.03 11.73 -15.55
N ASP A 504 -5.03 13.07 -15.48
CA ASP A 504 -3.96 13.92 -15.99
C ASP A 504 -2.62 13.62 -15.28
N LEU A 505 -2.63 13.50 -13.95
CA LEU A 505 -1.44 13.14 -13.18
C LEU A 505 -0.99 11.69 -13.47
N ALA A 506 -1.92 10.75 -13.56
CA ALA A 506 -1.62 9.36 -13.89
C ALA A 506 -1.00 9.22 -15.29
N GLN A 507 -1.49 9.98 -16.27
CA GLN A 507 -0.93 10.01 -17.61
C GLN A 507 0.49 10.59 -17.60
N HIS A 508 0.72 11.66 -16.82
CA HIS A 508 2.06 12.20 -16.61
C HIS A 508 3.02 11.17 -15.99
N ILE A 509 2.60 10.47 -14.94
CA ILE A 509 3.39 9.40 -14.31
C ILE A 509 3.65 8.26 -15.30
N ALA A 510 2.65 7.85 -16.08
CA ALA A 510 2.81 6.82 -17.10
C ALA A 510 3.80 7.22 -18.20
N ILE A 511 3.91 8.51 -18.52
CA ILE A 511 4.94 9.03 -19.43
C ILE A 511 6.32 8.93 -18.79
N LEU A 512 6.47 9.33 -17.53
CA LEU A 512 7.74 9.20 -16.80
C LEU A 512 8.18 7.74 -16.62
N CYS A 513 7.22 6.81 -16.51
CA CYS A 513 7.44 5.39 -16.31
C CYS A 513 7.78 4.61 -17.60
N GLN A 514 7.80 5.28 -18.75
CA GLN A 514 7.92 4.66 -20.07
C GLN A 514 9.15 3.77 -20.25
N ASP A 515 10.27 4.16 -19.65
CA ASP A 515 11.57 3.50 -19.83
C ASP A 515 12.04 2.78 -18.55
N LEU A 516 11.12 2.57 -17.60
CA LEU A 516 11.44 1.91 -16.33
C LEU A 516 11.57 0.39 -16.53
N PRO A 517 12.56 -0.26 -15.89
CA PRO A 517 12.65 -1.71 -15.85
C PRO A 517 11.39 -2.35 -15.22
N PRO A 518 10.92 -3.51 -15.73
CA PRO A 518 9.65 -4.13 -15.30
C PRO A 518 9.55 -4.42 -13.80
N ASP A 519 10.67 -4.77 -13.19
CA ASP A 519 10.85 -5.03 -11.77
C ASP A 519 10.86 -3.75 -10.90
N VAL A 520 11.30 -2.61 -11.42
CA VAL A 520 11.05 -1.31 -10.75
C VAL A 520 9.56 -0.99 -10.79
N LEU A 521 8.88 -1.25 -11.90
CA LEU A 521 7.42 -1.06 -12.00
C LEU A 521 6.63 -1.96 -11.03
N GLN A 522 7.12 -3.19 -10.79
CA GLN A 522 6.52 -4.13 -9.82
C GLN A 522 6.56 -3.64 -8.37
N THR A 523 7.50 -2.77 -8.01
CA THR A 523 7.56 -2.17 -6.66
C THR A 523 6.94 -0.77 -6.64
N PHE A 524 7.15 0.02 -7.70
CA PHE A 524 6.69 1.40 -7.82
C PHE A 524 5.16 1.53 -7.75
N VAL A 525 4.41 0.79 -8.59
CA VAL A 525 2.95 0.92 -8.65
C VAL A 525 2.30 0.43 -7.34
N PRO A 526 2.63 -0.76 -6.79
CA PRO A 526 2.06 -1.18 -5.50
C PRO A 526 2.44 -0.28 -4.32
N GLY A 527 3.58 0.41 -4.39
CA GLY A 527 4.05 1.36 -3.38
C GLY A 527 3.27 2.67 -3.31
N MET A 528 2.47 3.01 -4.33
CA MET A 528 1.65 4.23 -4.30
C MET A 528 0.62 4.21 -3.17
N VAL A 529 0.67 5.18 -2.25
CA VAL A 529 -0.18 5.20 -1.06
C VAL A 529 -1.67 5.39 -1.38
N PRO A 530 -2.10 6.37 -2.21
CA PRO A 530 -3.52 6.54 -2.54
C PRO A 530 -4.00 5.44 -3.49
N THR A 531 -5.05 4.72 -3.11
CA THR A 531 -5.59 3.61 -3.90
C THR A 531 -6.16 4.08 -5.24
N ARG A 532 -6.80 5.26 -5.28
CA ARG A 532 -7.33 5.85 -6.51
C ARG A 532 -6.23 6.17 -7.50
N LEU A 533 -5.20 6.90 -7.05
CA LEU A 533 -4.03 7.22 -7.88
C LEU A 533 -3.34 5.95 -8.39
N ARG A 534 -3.20 4.94 -7.53
CA ARG A 534 -2.63 3.65 -7.90
C ARG A 534 -3.39 3.00 -9.05
N MET A 535 -4.72 2.97 -8.96
CA MET A 535 -5.58 2.39 -10.00
C MET A 535 -5.45 3.15 -11.33
N VAL A 536 -5.62 4.47 -11.32
CA VAL A 536 -5.55 5.27 -12.56
C VAL A 536 -4.13 5.29 -13.15
N THR A 537 -3.08 5.17 -12.33
CA THR A 537 -1.70 5.07 -12.81
C THR A 537 -1.44 3.71 -13.44
N ALA A 538 -1.89 2.62 -12.81
CA ALA A 538 -1.76 1.28 -13.38
C ALA A 538 -2.49 1.19 -14.73
N ASP A 539 -3.69 1.79 -14.80
CA ASP A 539 -4.50 1.94 -16.00
C ASP A 539 -3.73 2.71 -17.11
N ALA A 540 -3.18 3.87 -16.79
CA ALA A 540 -2.43 4.71 -17.73
C ALA A 540 -1.14 4.02 -18.23
N ILE A 541 -0.38 3.37 -17.35
CA ILE A 541 0.81 2.59 -17.72
C ILE A 541 0.42 1.45 -18.65
N PHE A 542 -0.63 0.69 -18.31
CA PHE A 542 -1.06 -0.44 -19.12
C PHE A 542 -1.54 -0.01 -20.51
N ARG A 543 -2.33 1.07 -20.60
CA ARG A 543 -2.71 1.68 -21.89
C ARG A 543 -1.48 2.08 -22.70
N ASN A 544 -0.50 2.73 -22.07
CA ASN A 544 0.73 3.15 -22.76
C ASN A 544 1.49 1.94 -23.34
N VAL A 545 1.64 0.87 -22.55
CA VAL A 545 2.22 -0.40 -23.02
C VAL A 545 1.44 -0.98 -24.21
N CYS A 546 0.10 -0.99 -24.14
CA CYS A 546 -0.72 -1.52 -25.23
C CYS A 546 -0.61 -0.67 -26.51
N CYS A 547 -0.70 0.66 -26.40
CA CYS A 547 -0.56 1.58 -27.53
C CYS A 547 0.81 1.42 -28.22
N ARG A 548 1.89 1.26 -27.44
CA ARG A 548 3.25 1.02 -27.96
C ARG A 548 3.37 -0.30 -28.74
N ASN A 549 2.51 -1.27 -28.46
CA ASN A 549 2.48 -2.56 -29.14
C ASN A 549 1.35 -2.64 -30.20
N GLY A 550 0.81 -1.49 -30.63
CA GLY A 550 -0.23 -1.43 -31.68
C GLY A 550 -1.61 -1.93 -31.22
N ILE A 551 -1.84 -2.09 -29.92
CA ILE A 551 -3.12 -2.51 -29.36
C ILE A 551 -3.91 -1.27 -28.94
N ILE A 552 -5.02 -1.02 -29.63
CA ILE A 552 -5.93 0.07 -29.30
C ILE A 552 -6.81 -0.36 -28.13
N ILE A 553 -6.86 0.48 -27.09
CA ILE A 553 -7.78 0.32 -25.98
C ILE A 553 -8.61 1.59 -25.84
N GLY A 554 -9.91 1.43 -25.63
CA GLY A 554 -10.84 2.54 -25.50
C GLY A 554 -10.52 3.49 -24.34
N ALA A 555 -10.99 4.73 -24.52
CA ALA A 555 -10.81 5.82 -23.57
C ALA A 555 -11.80 5.76 -22.39
N GLU A 556 -12.66 4.73 -22.32
CA GLU A 556 -13.57 4.56 -21.19
C GLU A 556 -12.82 4.51 -19.85
N PRO A 557 -13.41 5.02 -18.75
CA PRO A 557 -12.77 4.97 -17.44
C PRO A 557 -12.50 3.52 -17.01
N ILE A 558 -11.49 3.34 -16.16
CA ILE A 558 -11.17 2.02 -15.62
C ILE A 558 -12.40 1.46 -14.89
N SER A 559 -12.89 0.35 -15.42
CA SER A 559 -14.05 -0.36 -14.89
C SER A 559 -13.79 -1.85 -15.00
N LEU A 560 -14.55 -2.62 -14.23
CA LEU A 560 -14.53 -4.07 -14.30
C LEU A 560 -14.79 -4.57 -15.75
N ARG A 561 -15.78 -3.97 -16.42
CA ARG A 561 -16.06 -4.21 -17.84
C ARG A 561 -14.83 -3.95 -18.72
N LYS A 562 -14.14 -2.81 -18.53
CA LYS A 562 -12.92 -2.49 -19.29
C LYS A 562 -11.81 -3.52 -19.04
N ILE A 563 -11.62 -3.93 -17.79
CA ILE A 563 -10.59 -4.91 -17.43
C ILE A 563 -10.85 -6.24 -18.14
N VAL A 564 -12.10 -6.72 -18.10
CA VAL A 564 -12.48 -8.01 -18.68
C VAL A 564 -12.53 -7.95 -20.21
N SER A 565 -13.25 -6.98 -20.77
CA SER A 565 -13.53 -6.93 -22.21
C SER A 565 -12.40 -6.32 -23.04
N SER A 566 -11.56 -5.46 -22.46
CA SER A 566 -10.50 -4.75 -23.19
C SER A 566 -9.10 -5.20 -22.76
N TYR A 567 -8.82 -5.26 -21.45
CA TYR A 567 -7.46 -5.52 -20.94
C TYR A 567 -7.03 -6.99 -20.98
N LEU A 568 -7.90 -7.94 -20.64
CA LEU A 568 -7.57 -9.36 -20.73
C LEU A 568 -7.23 -9.80 -22.18
N PRO A 569 -8.00 -9.44 -23.22
CA PRO A 569 -7.62 -9.74 -24.60
C PRO A 569 -6.32 -9.05 -25.02
N ALA A 570 -6.09 -7.81 -24.58
CA ALA A 570 -4.86 -7.08 -24.85
C ALA A 570 -3.63 -7.79 -24.23
N LEU A 571 -3.75 -8.27 -22.98
CA LEU A 571 -2.72 -9.07 -22.31
C LEU A 571 -2.42 -10.35 -23.10
N GLY A 572 -3.45 -11.07 -23.57
CA GLY A 572 -3.28 -12.28 -24.38
C GLY A 572 -2.46 -12.01 -25.65
N ARG A 573 -2.77 -10.93 -26.36
CA ARG A 573 -2.01 -10.50 -27.56
C ARG A 573 -0.56 -10.14 -27.24
N LEU A 574 -0.31 -9.39 -26.16
CA LEU A 574 1.04 -9.02 -25.72
C LEU A 574 1.91 -10.25 -25.38
N CYS A 575 1.31 -11.29 -24.78
CA CYS A 575 2.00 -12.53 -24.48
C CYS A 575 2.28 -13.37 -25.74
N ALA A 576 1.34 -13.43 -26.69
CA ALA A 576 1.50 -14.17 -27.93
C ALA A 576 2.64 -13.64 -28.82
N VAL A 577 2.86 -12.32 -28.82
CA VAL A 577 3.95 -11.66 -29.57
C VAL A 577 5.34 -12.07 -29.06
N ARG A 578 5.49 -12.43 -27.78
CA ARG A 578 6.77 -12.86 -27.19
C ARG A 578 7.12 -14.33 -27.45
N THR A 579 6.14 -15.17 -27.74
CA THR A 579 6.34 -16.58 -28.06
C THR A 579 6.57 -16.86 -29.55
N GLY A 580 6.43 -15.85 -30.41
CA GLY A 580 6.56 -15.96 -31.88
C GLY A 580 7.98 -15.74 -32.44
N GLY A 581 9.02 -15.76 -31.60
CA GLY A 581 10.42 -15.59 -32.04
C GLY A 581 11.08 -16.90 -32.47
N SER A 582 10.65 -17.49 -33.60
CA SER A 582 11.48 -18.28 -34.54
C SER A 582 10.56 -19.03 -35.51
N ARG A 583 10.23 -18.38 -36.62
CA ARG A 583 10.07 -19.01 -37.94
C ARG A 583 9.79 -17.89 -38.94
N VAL A 584 10.84 -17.45 -39.61
CA VAL A 584 10.72 -16.83 -40.93
C VAL A 584 10.31 -17.94 -41.90
N PRO A 585 9.16 -17.88 -42.57
CA PRO A 585 8.94 -18.67 -43.77
C PRO A 585 9.67 -17.96 -44.91
N ARG A 586 10.65 -18.64 -45.50
CA ARG A 586 11.26 -18.22 -46.76
C ARG A 586 10.27 -18.44 -47.90
N ALA A 587 10.01 -17.33 -48.62
CA ALA A 587 9.74 -17.15 -50.05
C ALA A 587 8.76 -18.08 -50.78
N ASP A 588 7.80 -17.46 -51.48
CA ASP A 588 7.77 -17.62 -52.94
C ASP A 588 7.29 -16.34 -53.64
N SER A 589 7.98 -16.05 -54.74
CA SER A 589 7.93 -14.86 -55.57
C SER A 589 6.95 -14.99 -56.74
N GLY A 590 6.17 -13.94 -56.99
CA GLY A 590 5.44 -13.71 -58.25
C GLY A 590 4.70 -12.37 -58.22
N GLY A 591 5.26 -11.32 -58.85
CA GLY A 591 4.70 -9.95 -58.87
C GLY A 591 3.56 -9.74 -59.91
N PRO A 592 3.25 -8.51 -60.36
CA PRO A 592 3.82 -7.21 -59.96
C PRO A 592 2.77 -6.11 -59.61
N GLY A 593 3.23 -5.08 -58.89
CA GLY A 593 2.88 -3.68 -59.20
C GLY A 593 1.79 -3.01 -58.36
N THR A 594 2.19 -2.33 -57.28
CA THR A 594 1.93 -0.88 -57.06
C THR A 594 2.67 -0.42 -55.81
N GLU A 595 3.62 0.51 -55.99
CA GLU A 595 4.33 1.18 -54.90
C GLU A 595 3.41 2.12 -54.09
N PRO A 596 3.73 2.36 -52.82
CA PRO A 596 3.59 3.71 -52.28
C PRO A 596 4.93 4.23 -51.72
N THR A 597 5.45 5.22 -52.45
CA THR A 597 6.17 6.43 -52.00
C THR A 597 6.67 6.50 -50.56
N SER A 598 7.99 6.51 -50.41
CA SER A 598 8.72 7.07 -49.27
C SER A 598 8.59 8.59 -49.23
N TYR A 599 8.18 9.16 -48.11
CA TYR A 599 8.50 10.54 -47.77
C TYR A 599 9.01 10.64 -46.33
N SER A 600 10.32 10.87 -46.24
CA SER A 600 10.99 11.49 -45.10
C SER A 600 10.52 12.93 -44.97
N TRP A 601 10.10 13.37 -43.78
CA TRP A 601 9.99 14.79 -43.47
C TRP A 601 10.90 15.20 -42.32
N SER A 602 11.97 15.84 -42.77
CA SER A 602 12.79 16.83 -42.10
C SER A 602 11.97 17.98 -41.50
N THR A 603 12.45 18.43 -40.35
CA THR A 603 12.15 19.69 -39.67
C THR A 603 12.41 20.93 -40.53
N GLN A 604 11.40 21.79 -40.66
CA GLN A 604 11.44 23.26 -40.74
C GLN A 604 9.96 23.70 -40.62
N GLY A 605 9.57 24.58 -39.70
CA GLY A 605 9.94 25.99 -39.66
C GLY A 605 8.71 26.79 -40.12
N THR A 606 7.88 27.24 -39.19
CA THR A 606 6.83 28.22 -39.47
C THR A 606 7.18 29.53 -38.77
N ASP A 607 7.61 30.47 -39.58
CA ASP A 607 7.74 31.89 -39.25
C ASP A 607 6.43 32.59 -39.65
N THR A 608 5.82 33.31 -38.72
CA THR A 608 4.88 34.39 -39.05
C THR A 608 5.24 35.60 -38.18
N GLY A 609 6.21 36.36 -38.66
CA GLY A 609 6.05 37.79 -38.96
C GLY A 609 5.77 38.70 -37.78
N ARG A 610 6.81 39.39 -37.30
CA ARG A 610 6.71 40.78 -36.83
C ARG A 610 7.93 41.57 -37.28
N ASP A 611 7.65 42.55 -38.12
CA ASP A 611 8.56 43.59 -38.59
C ASP A 611 9.14 44.40 -37.43
N THR A 612 10.46 44.65 -37.50
CA THR A 612 11.14 45.75 -36.82
C THR A 612 12.01 46.46 -37.85
N PRO A 613 11.98 47.80 -37.96
CA PRO A 613 13.02 48.56 -38.61
C PRO A 613 14.12 48.96 -37.60
N PRO A 614 15.32 49.36 -38.08
CA PRO A 614 16.55 49.35 -37.30
C PRO A 614 16.78 50.66 -36.52
N GLN A 615 17.45 50.55 -35.37
CA GLN A 615 18.03 51.70 -34.66
C GLN A 615 19.39 52.05 -35.25
N SER A 616 19.56 53.32 -35.62
CA SER A 616 20.84 54.01 -35.54
C SER A 616 20.63 55.49 -35.22
N LEU A 617 21.29 55.90 -34.13
CA LEU A 617 21.89 57.22 -33.87
C LEU A 617 21.01 58.39 -33.36
N GLN A 618 21.61 59.02 -32.33
CA GLN A 618 21.61 60.43 -31.93
C GLN A 618 20.59 60.94 -30.88
N GLU A 619 21.21 61.29 -29.74
CA GLU A 619 21.12 62.56 -28.99
C GLU A 619 19.85 62.90 -28.19
N GLU A 620 20.13 63.36 -26.96
CA GLU A 620 19.28 64.02 -25.95
C GLU A 620 18.59 65.33 -26.48
N PRO A 621 17.91 66.18 -25.66
CA PRO A 621 17.44 66.09 -24.26
C PRO A 621 15.95 66.50 -24.06
N GLY A 622 15.46 66.39 -22.82
CA GLY A 622 14.19 66.99 -22.38
C GLY A 622 13.71 66.48 -21.04
#